data_AF-A0A562XAH5-F1
#
_entry.id   AF-A0A562XAH5-F1
#
_cell.length_a   1.000
_cell.length_b   1.000
_cell.length_c   1.000
_cell.angle_alpha   90.00
_cell.angle_beta   90.00
_cell.angle_gamma   90.00
#
_symmetry.space_group_name_H-M   'P 1'
#
loop_
_entity.id
_entity.type
_entity.pdbx_description
1 polymer ?
#
loop_
_entity_poly.entity_id
_entity_poly.type
_entity_poly.pdbx_seq_one_letter_code
_entity_poly.pdbx_strand_id
1 'polypeptide(L)' 'MKKLIFVMLAIFIANSETIWHSDGSYTTINGDTAWHGDGSYSTRSGDTIYHSDGSYSTRSGDTYYHSDGSYSTIMP' A
#
# COMPACT_ATOMS: atom_id res chain seq x y z
N MET A 1 -23.43 12.76 11.95
CA MET A 1 -23.50 11.51 11.17
C MET A 1 -22.08 11.06 10.84
N LYS A 2 -21.41 10.35 11.74
CA LYS A 2 -20.01 9.88 11.54
C LYS A 2 -19.82 8.39 11.87
N LYS A 3 -20.91 7.66 12.11
CA LYS A 3 -20.90 6.30 12.63
C LYS A 3 -21.09 5.21 11.55
N LEU A 4 -21.26 5.60 10.28
CA LEU A 4 -21.55 4.64 9.20
C LEU A 4 -20.33 4.20 8.35
N ILE A 5 -19.17 4.88 8.46
CA ILE A 5 -17.98 4.48 7.68
C ILE A 5 -17.26 3.25 8.28
N PHE A 6 -17.46 2.96 9.57
CA PHE A 6 -16.84 1.79 10.21
C PHE A 6 -17.44 0.44 9.78
N VAL A 7 -18.64 0.42 9.17
CA VAL A 7 -19.37 -0.85 8.93
C VAL A 7 -19.12 -1.42 7.53
N MET A 8 -18.77 -0.60 6.52
CA MET A 8 -18.38 -1.11 5.19
C MET A 8 -16.90 -1.51 5.10
N LEU A 9 -16.04 -0.97 5.98
CA LEU A 9 -14.60 -1.27 6.05
C LEU A 9 -14.28 -2.52 6.89
N ALA A 10 -15.22 -2.99 7.72
CA ALA A 10 -15.03 -4.13 8.63
C ALA A 10 -15.05 -5.52 7.93
N ILE A 11 -15.21 -5.59 6.60
CA ILE A 11 -15.42 -6.85 5.89
C ILE A 11 -14.11 -7.58 5.49
N PHE A 12 -12.92 -6.98 5.63
CA PHE A 12 -11.68 -7.68 5.26
C PHE A 12 -10.65 -7.83 6.42
N ILE A 13 -10.79 -8.98 7.08
CA ILE A 13 -9.75 -9.87 7.62
C ILE A 13 -9.34 -9.65 9.08
N ALA A 14 -9.50 -10.72 9.87
CA ALA A 14 -9.23 -10.87 11.30
C ALA A 14 -7.76 -10.66 11.75
N ASN A 15 -6.85 -10.20 10.87
CA ASN A 15 -5.43 -9.98 11.16
C ASN A 15 -4.85 -8.79 10.37
N SER A 16 -5.68 -7.82 9.97
CA SER A 16 -5.21 -6.62 9.28
C SER A 16 -4.83 -5.51 10.26
N GLU A 17 -3.79 -4.75 9.93
CA GLU A 17 -3.44 -3.50 10.63
C GLU A 17 -3.92 -2.31 9.80
N THR A 18 -4.54 -1.31 10.43
CA THR A 18 -4.96 -0.09 9.75
C THR A 18 -4.19 1.11 10.30
N ILE A 19 -3.50 1.81 9.39
CA ILE A 19 -2.73 3.02 9.67
C ILE A 19 -3.55 4.22 9.18
N TRP A 20 -3.74 5.20 10.07
CA TRP A 20 -4.41 6.46 9.74
C TRP A 20 -3.38 7.56 9.58
N HIS A 21 -3.44 8.28 8.47
CA HIS A 21 -2.55 9.38 8.16
C HIS A 21 -3.17 10.71 8.59
N SER A 22 -2.32 11.72 8.86
CA SER A 22 -2.79 13.03 9.34
C SER A 22 -3.64 13.80 8.32
N ASP A 23 -3.53 13.45 7.03
CA ASP A 23 -4.34 14.01 5.94
C ASP A 23 -5.75 13.39 5.84
N GLY A 24 -6.06 12.43 6.72
CA GLY A 24 -7.34 11.73 6.74
C GLY A 24 -7.42 10.52 5.82
N SER A 25 -6.37 10.21 5.06
CA SER A 25 -6.25 8.95 4.34
C SER A 25 -5.95 7.80 5.31
N TYR A 26 -6.12 6.56 4.84
CA TYR A 26 -5.78 5.37 5.61
C TYR A 26 -5.17 4.30 4.70
N THR A 27 -4.39 3.41 5.31
CA THR A 27 -3.86 2.21 4.67
C THR A 27 -4.19 1.00 5.54
N THR A 28 -4.81 -0.02 4.98
CA THR A 28 -5.03 -1.31 5.63
C THR A 28 -4.03 -2.32 5.08
N ILE A 29 -3.19 -2.87 5.94
CA ILE A 29 -2.19 -3.88 5.59
C ILE A 29 -2.75 -5.25 5.95
N ASN A 30 -2.68 -6.17 4.99
CA ASN A 30 -3.01 -7.58 5.19
C ASN A 30 -1.96 -8.48 4.54
N GLY A 31 -1.16 -9.15 5.36
CA GLY A 31 0.00 -9.91 4.87
C GLY A 31 0.93 -9.01 4.06
N ASP A 32 1.19 -9.38 2.82
CA ASP A 32 2.02 -8.61 1.88
C ASP A 32 1.24 -7.59 1.04
N THR A 33 -0.07 -7.42 1.27
CA THR A 33 -0.91 -6.48 0.51
C THR A 33 -1.27 -5.26 1.36
N ALA A 34 -1.03 -4.06 0.83
CA ALA A 34 -1.48 -2.80 1.40
C ALA A 34 -2.62 -2.23 0.55
N TRP A 35 -3.74 -1.93 1.20
CA TRP A 35 -4.93 -1.33 0.60
C TRP A 35 -5.05 0.12 1.04
N HIS A 36 -5.21 1.04 0.10
CA HIS A 36 -5.26 2.47 0.37
C HIS A 36 -6.72 2.95 0.38
N GLY A 37 -6.99 4.01 1.14
CA GLY A 37 -8.33 4.56 1.30
C GLY A 37 -8.95 5.15 0.03
N ASP A 38 -8.15 5.36 -1.02
CA ASP A 38 -8.61 5.75 -2.35
C ASP A 38 -9.04 4.56 -3.23
N GLY A 39 -8.91 3.34 -2.72
CA GLY A 39 -9.24 2.09 -3.42
C GLY A 39 -8.08 1.46 -4.20
N SER A 40 -6.93 2.12 -4.27
CA SER A 40 -5.71 1.51 -4.81
C SER A 40 -5.14 0.47 -3.84
N TYR A 41 -4.32 -0.45 -4.35
CA TYR A 41 -3.60 -1.40 -3.52
C TYR A 41 -2.22 -1.69 -4.09
N SER A 42 -1.36 -2.24 -3.25
CA SER A 42 -0.07 -2.78 -3.66
C SER A 42 0.19 -4.12 -2.99
N THR A 43 0.89 -5.01 -3.69
CA THR A 43 1.27 -6.33 -3.17
C THR A 43 2.77 -6.51 -3.32
N ARG A 44 3.43 -6.89 -2.23
CA ARG A 44 4.85 -7.19 -2.22
C ARG A 44 5.08 -8.68 -2.50
N SER A 45 6.05 -8.98 -3.34
CA SER A 45 6.56 -10.34 -3.57
C SER A 45 8.09 -10.27 -3.67
N GLY A 46 8.77 -10.76 -2.65
CA GLY A 46 10.22 -10.58 -2.49
C GLY A 46 10.58 -9.09 -2.44
N ASP A 47 11.51 -8.68 -3.32
CA ASP A 47 11.96 -7.30 -3.46
C ASP A 47 11.10 -6.46 -4.42
N THR A 48 10.06 -7.04 -5.01
CA THR A 48 9.18 -6.36 -5.96
C THR A 48 7.87 -5.97 -5.30
N ILE A 49 7.42 -4.75 -5.56
CA ILE A 49 6.10 -4.21 -5.20
C ILE A 49 5.31 -4.04 -6.49
N TYR A 50 4.13 -4.67 -6.56
CA TYR A 50 3.19 -4.53 -7.66
C TYR A 50 2.07 -3.59 -7.24
N HIS A 51 1.74 -2.62 -8.09
CA HIS A 51 0.67 -1.66 -7.85
C HIS A 51 -0.60 -2.08 -8.61
N SER A 52 -1.76 -1.67 -8.11
CA SER A 52 -3.06 -2.01 -8.68
C SER A 52 -3.29 -1.45 -10.09
N ASP A 53 -2.52 -0.45 -10.50
CA ASP A 53 -2.55 0.12 -11.86
C ASP A 53 -1.71 -0.69 -12.88
N GLY A 54 -1.07 -1.78 -12.43
CA GLY A 54 -0.23 -2.64 -13.25
C GLY A 54 1.25 -2.24 -13.29
N SER A 55 1.62 -1.10 -12.70
CA SER A 55 3.02 -0.73 -12.51
C SER A 55 3.69 -1.60 -11.43
N TYR A 56 5.01 -1.63 -11.43
CA TYR A 56 5.77 -2.31 -10.37
C TYR A 56 7.08 -1.59 -10.09
N SER A 57 7.63 -1.85 -8.90
CA SER A 57 8.92 -1.36 -8.48
C SER A 57 9.75 -2.50 -7.89
N THR A 58 11.02 -2.62 -8.26
CA THR A 58 11.93 -3.63 -7.70
C THR A 58 13.04 -2.94 -6.91
N ARG A 59 13.25 -3.38 -5.66
CA ARG A 59 14.32 -2.90 -4.81
C ARG A 59 15.63 -3.64 -5.09
N SER A 60 16.73 -2.90 -5.19
CA SER A 60 18.10 -3.43 -5.17
C SER A 60 18.98 -2.53 -4.31
N GLY A 61 19.37 -3.05 -3.13
CA GLY A 61 20.03 -2.24 -2.11
C GLY A 61 19.13 -1.09 -1.63
N ASP A 62 19.62 0.14 -1.75
CA ASP A 62 18.88 1.35 -1.39
C ASP A 62 18.16 2.00 -2.58
N THR A 63 18.19 1.38 -3.75
CA THR A 63 17.54 1.89 -4.97
C THR A 63 16.27 1.11 -5.29
N TYR A 64 15.22 1.82 -5.66
CA TYR A 64 14.01 1.26 -6.27
C TYR A 64 14.01 1.60 -7.76
N TYR A 65 13.85 0.59 -8.60
CA TYR A 65 13.68 0.74 -10.04
C TYR A 65 12.21 0.58 -10.37
N HIS A 66 11.63 1.57 -11.06
CA HIS A 66 10.22 1.62 -11.42
C HIS A 66 10.00 1.09 -12.83
N SER A 67 8.82 0.51 -13.08
CA SER A 67 8.47 -0.09 -14.38
C SER A 67 8.42 0.90 -15.55
N ASP A 68 8.35 2.20 -15.26
CA ASP A 68 8.42 3.28 -16.25
C ASP A 68 9.87 3.66 -16.65
N GLY A 69 10.87 2.98 -16.06
CA GLY A 69 12.29 3.23 -16.30
C GLY A 69 12.92 4.28 -15.38
N SER A 70 12.13 4.92 -14.51
CA SER A 70 12.66 5.82 -13.48
C SER A 70 13.23 5.04 -12.29
N TYR A 71 13.98 5.73 -11.42
CA TYR A 71 14.47 5.15 -10.17
C TYR A 71 14.46 6.16 -9.03
N SER A 72 14.39 5.66 -7.80
CA SER A 72 14.52 6.44 -6.57
C SER A 72 15.54 5.77 -5.65
N THR A 73 16.24 6.56 -4.84
CA THR A 73 17.26 6.05 -3.89
C THR A 73 16.96 6.54 -2.49
N ILE A 74 17.01 5.64 -1.52
CA ILE A 74 16.95 5.98 -0.10
C ILE A 74 18.26 6.68 0.24
N MET A 75 18.19 7.97 0.58
CA MET A 75 19.31 8.69 1.15
C MET A 75 19.35 8.44 2.68
N PRO A 76 20.54 8.17 3.25
CA PRO A 76 20.70 7.99 4.69
C PRO A 76 20.47 9.28 5.49
#